data_AF-A0A091UP67-F1
#
_entry.id   AF-A0A091UP67-F1
#
_cell.length_a   1.000
_cell.length_b   1.000
_cell.length_c   1.000
_cell.angle_alpha   90.00
_cell.angle_beta   90.00
_cell.angle_gamma   90.00
#
_symmetry.space_group_name_H-M   'P 1'
#
loop_
_entity.id
_entity.type
_entity.pdbx_description
1 polymer ?
#
loop_
_entity_poly.entity_id
_entity_poly.type
_entity_poly.pdbx_seq_one_letter_code
_entity_poly.pdbx_strand_id
1 'polypeptide(L)'
;CMLCRRAQADPDICGHKLQKRGLCAHVFCLYFANELFQKGREGVGLLGFLPEDIRRTILRAAQKHCFVCGESGATITCQETGCDRSFHLPCAVEGGCVTQFFGLY
;
A
#
# COMPACT_ATOMS: atom_id res chain seq x y z
N CYS A 1 -1.46 -8.34 5.57
CA CYS A 1 -1.80 -7.38 4.50
C CYS A 1 -0.99 -7.75 3.27
N MET A 2 -1.61 -7.82 2.09
CA MET A 2 -0.93 -8.24 0.86
C MET A 2 -0.03 -7.14 0.27
N LEU A 3 -0.23 -5.88 0.66
CA LEU A 3 0.52 -4.72 0.16
C LEU A 3 1.78 -4.41 0.99
N CYS A 4 1.72 -4.56 2.32
CA CYS A 4 2.91 -4.37 3.18
C CYS A 4 3.55 -5.67 3.64
N ARG A 5 3.03 -6.83 3.20
CA ARG A 5 3.46 -8.20 3.57
C ARG A 5 3.51 -8.53 5.07
N ARG A 6 3.16 -7.59 5.97
CA ARG A 6 3.08 -7.85 7.42
C ARG A 6 1.71 -8.39 7.83
N ALA A 7 1.71 -9.38 8.73
CA ALA A 7 0.49 -9.96 9.29
C ALA A 7 -0.22 -8.99 10.23
N GLN A 8 0.58 -8.32 11.06
CA GLN A 8 0.22 -7.27 12.00
C GLN A 8 1.12 -6.05 11.73
N ALA A 9 0.53 -4.87 11.77
CA ALA A 9 1.23 -3.59 11.71
C ALA A 9 0.53 -2.63 12.67
N ASP A 10 1.25 -1.60 13.10
CA ASP A 10 0.70 -0.56 13.95
C ASP A 10 -0.53 0.08 13.28
N PRO A 11 -1.71 0.06 13.92
CA PRO A 11 -2.91 0.71 13.40
C PRO A 11 -2.74 2.21 13.17
N ASP A 12 -1.87 2.89 13.91
CA ASP A 12 -1.62 4.32 13.74
C ASP A 12 -0.81 4.60 12.46
N ILE A 13 0.00 3.64 12.02
CA ILE A 13 0.80 3.73 10.79
C ILE A 13 0.03 3.20 9.57
N CYS A 14 -0.58 2.03 9.71
CA CYS A 14 -1.16 1.31 8.57
C CYS A 14 -2.69 1.46 8.47
N GLY A 15 -3.35 1.92 9.53
CA GLY A 15 -4.80 1.88 9.66
C GLY A 15 -5.30 0.48 9.95
N HIS A 16 -6.62 0.36 10.12
CA HIS A 16 -7.25 -0.94 10.37
C HIS A 16 -7.12 -1.88 9.16
N LYS A 17 -7.25 -3.18 9.43
CA LYS A 17 -7.14 -4.23 8.42
C LYS A 17 -8.52 -4.53 7.83
N LEU A 18 -8.61 -4.48 6.50
CA LEU A 18 -9.81 -4.84 5.76
C LEU A 18 -9.65 -6.23 5.15
N GLN A 19 -10.76 -6.96 5.06
CA GLN A 19 -10.80 -8.26 4.39
C GLN A 19 -12.11 -8.43 3.62
N LYS A 20 -12.01 -8.80 2.33
CA LYS A 20 -13.18 -9.10 1.49
C LYS A 20 -12.78 -9.97 0.31
N ARG A 21 -13.58 -11.00 -0.01
CA ARG A 21 -13.39 -11.88 -1.19
C ARG A 21 -11.94 -12.41 -1.35
N GLY A 22 -11.33 -12.83 -0.25
CA GLY A 22 -9.95 -13.33 -0.23
C GLY A 22 -8.85 -12.26 -0.32
N LEU A 23 -9.20 -10.99 -0.44
CA LEU A 23 -8.25 -9.88 -0.36
C LEU A 23 -8.13 -9.39 1.07
N CYS A 24 -6.92 -9.02 1.47
CA CYS A 24 -6.65 -8.43 2.77
C CYS A 24 -5.59 -7.33 2.70
N ALA A 25 -5.95 -6.11 3.06
CA ALA A 25 -5.06 -4.95 3.06
C ALA A 25 -5.37 -4.01 4.23
N HIS A 26 -4.38 -3.25 4.70
CA HIS A 26 -4.64 -2.15 5.62
C HIS A 26 -5.14 -0.93 4.86
N VAL A 27 -5.94 -0.10 5.51
CA VAL A 27 -6.53 1.11 4.92
C VAL A 27 -5.47 2.00 4.28
N PHE A 28 -4.46 2.43 5.04
CA PHE A 28 -3.44 3.34 4.51
C PHE A 28 -2.52 2.65 3.50
N CYS A 29 -2.31 1.33 3.61
CA CYS A 29 -1.60 0.61 2.56
C CYS A 29 -2.31 0.70 1.20
N LEU A 30 -3.65 0.75 1.16
CA LEU A 30 -4.40 0.94 -0.09
C LEU A 30 -4.23 2.37 -0.62
N TYR A 31 -4.33 3.38 0.25
CA TYR A 31 -4.22 4.79 -0.16
C TYR A 31 -2.83 5.18 -0.63
N PHE A 32 -1.77 4.65 -0.02
CA PHE A 32 -0.39 4.98 -0.38
C PHE A 32 0.16 4.12 -1.52
N ALA A 33 -0.53 3.05 -1.92
CA ALA A 33 -0.03 2.19 -3.00
C ALA A 33 -0.04 2.96 -4.33
N ASN A 34 1.12 2.97 -5.01
CA ASN A 34 1.27 3.65 -6.28
C ASN A 34 0.26 3.14 -7.32
N GLU A 35 -0.33 4.08 -8.06
CA GLU A 35 -1.24 3.83 -9.18
C GLU A 35 -2.49 3.01 -8.81
N LEU A 36 -2.83 2.91 -7.52
CA LEU A 36 -4.05 2.27 -7.04
C LEU A 36 -5.11 3.34 -6.77
N PHE A 37 -6.19 3.32 -7.55
CA PHE A 37 -7.25 4.33 -7.48
C PHE A 37 -8.60 3.70 -7.11
N GLN A 38 -9.42 4.44 -6.35
CA GLN A 38 -10.79 4.05 -6.06
C GLN A 38 -11.64 4.28 -7.31
N LYS A 39 -12.01 3.18 -7.99
CA LYS A 39 -12.85 3.20 -9.21
C LYS A 39 -14.20 2.52 -9.02
N GLY A 40 -14.37 1.76 -7.95
CA GLY A 40 -15.60 1.06 -7.62
C GLY A 40 -16.55 1.94 -6.82
N ARG A 41 -17.85 1.61 -6.89
CA ARG A 41 -18.87 2.18 -5.99
C ARG A 41 -18.64 1.73 -4.55
N GLU A 42 -19.27 2.42 -3.61
CA GLU A 42 -19.31 2.00 -2.21
C GLU A 42 -19.74 0.53 -2.08
N GLY A 43 -18.98 -0.24 -1.28
CA GLY A 43 -19.20 -1.67 -1.11
C GLY A 43 -18.54 -2.57 -2.15
N VAL A 44 -17.94 -2.05 -3.23
CA VAL A 44 -17.11 -2.86 -4.16
C VAL A 44 -15.68 -2.98 -3.63
N GLY A 45 -15.13 -4.20 -3.66
CA GLY A 45 -13.73 -4.46 -3.28
C GLY A 45 -13.42 -4.04 -1.84
N LEU A 46 -12.28 -3.39 -1.62
CA LEU A 46 -11.90 -2.81 -0.33
C LEU A 46 -12.03 -1.29 -0.47
N LEU A 47 -12.98 -0.64 0.22
CA LEU A 47 -13.19 0.82 0.13
C LEU A 47 -13.28 1.36 -1.32
N GLY A 48 -13.97 0.66 -2.22
CA GLY A 48 -14.08 1.09 -3.63
C GLY A 48 -12.85 0.79 -4.49
N PHE A 49 -11.75 0.28 -3.91
CA PHE A 49 -10.62 -0.24 -4.69
C PHE A 49 -11.00 -1.59 -5.33
N LEU A 50 -10.93 -1.65 -6.67
CA LEU A 50 -11.31 -2.84 -7.41
C LEU A 50 -10.36 -4.01 -7.09
N PRO A 51 -10.89 -5.23 -6.86
CA PRO A 51 -10.06 -6.41 -6.61
C PRO A 51 -8.97 -6.66 -7.66
N GLU A 52 -9.28 -6.39 -8.92
CA GLU A 52 -8.37 -6.54 -10.05
C GLU A 52 -7.22 -5.54 -10.02
N ASP A 53 -7.52 -4.28 -9.67
CA ASP A 53 -6.49 -3.23 -9.54
C ASP A 53 -5.58 -3.53 -8.34
N ILE A 54 -6.13 -4.00 -7.21
CA ILE A 54 -5.32 -4.44 -6.06
C ILE A 54 -4.36 -5.58 -6.46
N ARG A 55 -4.86 -6.59 -7.19
CA ARG A 55 -4.03 -7.70 -7.68
C ARG A 55 -2.94 -7.22 -8.64
N ARG A 56 -3.27 -6.31 -9.55
CA ARG A 56 -2.32 -5.71 -10.49
C ARG A 56 -1.22 -4.94 -9.76
N THR A 57 -1.57 -4.15 -8.74
CA THR A 57 -0.61 -3.44 -7.90
C THR A 57 0.33 -4.42 -7.18
N ILE A 58 -0.20 -5.53 -6.63
CA ILE A 58 0.63 -6.56 -6.00
C ILE A 58 1.62 -7.19 -7.00
N LEU A 59 1.16 -7.50 -8.22
CA LEU A 59 2.02 -8.06 -9.27
C LEU A 59 3.13 -7.08 -9.68
N ARG A 60 2.83 -5.79 -9.78
CA ARG A 60 3.83 -4.74 -10.05
C ARG A 60 4.83 -4.61 -8.89
N ALA A 61 4.33 -4.60 -7.67
CA ALA A 61 5.15 -4.47 -6.47
C ALA A 61 6.07 -5.68 -6.24
N ALA A 62 5.72 -6.87 -6.74
CA ALA A 62 6.55 -8.06 -6.62
C ALA A 62 7.95 -7.92 -7.25
N GLN A 63 8.13 -6.98 -8.18
CA GLN A 63 9.42 -6.68 -8.81
C GLN A 63 10.20 -5.59 -8.06
N LYS A 64 9.59 -4.93 -7.07
CA LYS A 64 10.16 -3.82 -6.32
C LYS A 64 10.58 -4.30 -4.93
N HIS A 65 11.84 -4.02 -4.59
CA HIS A 65 12.40 -4.35 -3.27
C HIS A 65 12.26 -3.15 -2.33
N CYS A 66 11.91 -3.43 -1.08
CA CYS A 66 11.85 -2.40 -0.07
C CYS A 66 13.28 -1.95 0.31
N PHE A 67 13.55 -0.66 0.22
CA PHE A 67 14.86 -0.10 0.54
C PHE A 67 15.28 -0.30 2.01
N VAL A 68 14.32 -0.49 2.92
CA VAL A 68 14.58 -0.64 4.37
C VAL A 68 14.74 -2.10 4.77
N CYS A 69 13.83 -2.99 4.34
CA CYS A 69 13.86 -4.40 4.77
C CYS A 69 14.40 -5.38 3.71
N GLY A 70 14.73 -4.93 2.50
CA GLY A 70 15.24 -5.76 1.41
C GLY A 70 14.21 -6.65 0.71
N GLU A 71 13.11 -7.00 1.38
CA GLU A 71 12.05 -7.86 0.85
C GLU A 71 11.29 -7.26 -0.35
N SER A 72 10.83 -8.13 -1.26
CA SER A 72 10.01 -7.74 -2.41
C SER A 72 8.55 -7.46 -2.06
N GLY A 73 7.85 -6.71 -2.91
CA GLY A 73 6.45 -6.34 -2.70
C GLY A 73 6.24 -4.90 -2.25
N ALA A 74 7.24 -4.03 -2.40
CA ALA A 74 7.15 -2.63 -2.02
C ALA A 74 6.20 -1.86 -2.96
N THR A 75 5.10 -1.33 -2.41
CA THR A 75 4.03 -0.69 -3.18
C THR A 75 4.13 0.83 -3.27
N ILE A 76 4.99 1.45 -2.46
CA ILE A 76 5.16 2.92 -2.40
C ILE A 76 6.51 3.24 -3.04
N THR A 77 6.57 4.20 -3.97
CA THR A 77 7.86 4.73 -4.45
C THR A 77 8.10 6.12 -3.91
N CYS A 78 9.37 6.51 -3.84
CA CYS A 78 9.72 7.91 -3.61
C CYS A 78 9.11 8.80 -4.71
N GLN A 79 8.66 10.00 -4.33
CA GLN A 79 8.13 11.00 -5.25
C GLN A 79 9.23 11.81 -5.95
N GLU A 80 10.45 11.80 -5.39
CA GLU A 80 11.58 12.55 -5.94
C GLU A 80 11.94 12.07 -7.35
N THR A 81 12.20 13.02 -8.25
CA THR A 81 12.44 12.70 -9.65
C THR A 81 13.80 11.99 -9.78
N GLY A 82 13.81 10.80 -10.39
CA GLY A 82 15.02 9.99 -10.53
C GLY A 82 15.33 9.09 -9.32
N CYS A 83 14.52 9.11 -8.27
CA CYS A 83 14.63 8.16 -7.16
C CYS A 83 13.81 6.90 -7.46
N ASP A 84 14.47 5.74 -7.48
CA ASP A 84 13.85 4.43 -7.74
C ASP A 84 13.50 3.66 -6.45
N ARG A 85 13.75 4.26 -5.28
CA ARG A 85 13.54 3.63 -3.99
C ARG A 85 12.07 3.34 -3.75
N SER A 86 11.81 2.12 -3.29
CA SER A 86 10.47 1.63 -2.99
C SER A 86 10.37 1.18 -1.53
N PHE A 87 9.18 1.29 -0.96
CA PHE A 87 8.92 1.02 0.44
C PHE A 87 7.59 0.29 0.64
N HIS A 88 7.54 -0.56 1.67
CA HIS A 88 6.28 -0.86 2.34
C HIS A 88 5.91 0.35 3.21
N LEU A 89 4.62 0.60 3.43
CA LEU A 89 4.17 1.69 4.31
C LEU A 89 4.84 1.72 5.70
N PRO A 90 4.85 0.63 6.49
CA PRO A 90 5.51 0.65 7.80
C PRO A 90 7.02 0.88 7.68
N CYS A 91 7.64 0.31 6.65
CA CYS A 91 9.07 0.53 6.38
C CYS A 91 9.39 1.97 6.00
N ALA A 92 8.50 2.66 5.28
CA ALA A 92 8.69 4.08 4.94
C ALA A 92 8.77 4.93 6.21
N VAL A 93 7.87 4.69 7.17
CA VAL A 93 7.88 5.39 8.47
C VAL A 93 9.14 5.04 9.27
N GLU A 94 9.49 3.76 9.38
CA GLU A 94 10.72 3.29 10.05
C GLU A 94 12.00 3.89 9.43
N GLY A 95 12.01 4.06 8.10
CA GLY A 95 13.12 4.64 7.34
C GLY A 95 13.16 6.17 7.33
N GLY A 96 12.30 6.84 8.10
CA GLY A 96 12.25 8.31 8.18
C GLY A 96 11.69 8.99 6.92
N CYS A 97 10.99 8.26 6.05
CA CYS A 97 10.29 8.87 4.93
C CYS A 97 9.08 9.67 5.43
N VAL A 98 8.86 10.85 4.83
CA VAL A 98 7.65 11.64 5.08
C VAL A 98 6.50 11.03 4.30
N THR A 99 5.49 10.50 5.00
CA THR A 99 4.23 10.02 4.41
C THR A 99 3.08 10.90 4.88
N GLN A 100 2.42 11.61 3.96
CA GLN A 100 1.28 12.49 4.27
C GLN A 100 0.04 12.06 3.49
N PHE A 101 -1.10 11.98 4.18
CA PHE A 101 -2.41 11.74 3.61
C PHE A 101 -3.40 12.76 4.19
N PHE A 102 -4.05 13.54 3.33
CA PHE A 102 -4.91 14.65 3.75
C PHE A 102 -6.41 14.31 3.73
N GLY A 103 -6.78 13.04 3.58
CA GLY A 103 -8.18 12.63 3.45
C GLY A 103 -8.77 12.91 2.06
N LEU A 104 -10.00 12.41 1.85
CA LEU A 104 -10.85 12.81 0.73
C LEU A 104 -11.84 13.83 1.29
N TYR A 105 -11.78 15.07 0.79
CA TYR A 105 -12.74 16.14 1.12
C TYR A 105 -14.08 15.90 0.42
#